data_AF-I1CLS7-F1
#
_entry.id   AF-I1CLS7-F1
#
_cell.length_a   1.000
_cell.length_b   1.000
_cell.length_c   1.000
_cell.angle_alpha   90.00
_cell.angle_beta   90.00
_cell.angle_gamma   90.00
#
_symmetry.space_group_name_H-M   'P 1'
#
loop_
_entity.id
_entity.type
_entity.pdbx_description
1 polymer ?
#
loop_
_entity_poly.entity_id
_entity_poly.type
_entity_poly.pdbx_seq_one_letter_code
_entity_poly.pdbx_strand_id
1 'polypeptide(L)'
;MYPFRSRLVKLLGESRQSHLFFHLRIRHLTIDFLSSEANDKVSTIQSSVSSTIEILKHCPNIEQLDILYDASFSSFDSHLFSSSVTHLGRYVQYNNTCHIKRLDLVGYNPIQRCPCCAGKVWDAYLSPLLKSLRHLQVLVLQYVLPSSQVFEALAHNTQLDKIVFYKSIISLPVRREKQSNYIRSRRTTISQVPDALWKRVKSIEIYEDIDECASWHTHRYLLELAGHSNIAAAEIEDKMWGIVKKDFIGECS
;
A
#
# COMPACT_ATOMS: atom_id res chain seq x y z
N MET A 1 12.09 12.96 -10.29
CA MET A 1 13.39 12.77 -10.99
C MET A 1 14.40 12.24 -9.97
N TYR A 2 14.86 10.97 -10.06
CA TYR A 2 15.90 10.40 -9.17
C TYR A 2 17.25 10.14 -9.90
N PRO A 3 17.96 11.18 -10.40
CA PRO A 3 19.32 11.03 -10.93
C PRO A 3 20.37 10.73 -9.84
N PHE A 4 19.92 10.50 -8.60
CA PHE A 4 20.76 10.30 -7.42
C PHE A 4 20.93 8.84 -7.01
N ARG A 5 20.23 7.85 -7.59
CA ARG A 5 20.28 6.46 -7.06
C ARG A 5 21.67 5.83 -7.15
N SER A 6 22.32 5.88 -8.31
CA SER A 6 23.68 5.34 -8.47
C SER A 6 24.71 6.11 -7.65
N ARG A 7 24.58 7.44 -7.58
CA ARG A 7 25.40 8.30 -6.70
C ARG A 7 25.17 8.00 -5.23
N LEU A 8 23.94 7.74 -4.82
CA LEU A 8 23.56 7.38 -3.45
C LEU A 8 24.16 6.02 -3.06
N VAL A 9 24.04 5.00 -3.93
CA VAL A 9 24.68 3.70 -3.70
C VAL A 9 26.20 3.87 -3.53
N LYS A 10 26.83 4.66 -4.40
CA LYS A 10 28.26 4.98 -4.29
C LYS A 10 28.59 5.67 -2.96
N LEU A 11 27.83 6.72 -2.60
CA LEU A 11 28.00 7.45 -1.34
C LEU A 11 27.80 6.53 -0.12
N LEU A 12 26.86 5.60 -0.16
CA LEU A 12 26.64 4.62 0.91
C LEU A 12 27.81 3.64 1.04
N GLY A 13 28.41 3.24 -0.09
CA GLY A 13 29.65 2.46 -0.12
C GLY A 13 30.81 3.24 0.50
N GLU A 14 31.05 4.47 0.04
CA GLU A 14 32.11 5.37 0.53
C GLU A 14 31.93 5.70 2.02
N SER A 15 30.69 5.91 2.47
CA SER A 15 30.31 6.08 3.88
C SER A 15 30.77 4.95 4.76
N ARG A 16 30.52 3.71 4.31
CA ARG A 16 30.84 2.50 5.05
C ARG A 16 32.34 2.30 5.11
N GLN A 17 33.04 2.57 4.01
CA GLN A 17 34.51 2.53 3.95
C GLN A 17 35.16 3.61 4.83
N SER A 18 34.55 4.80 4.89
CA SER A 18 35.06 5.95 5.64
C SER A 18 34.51 6.05 7.07
N HIS A 19 33.76 5.05 7.54
CA HIS A 19 33.12 5.02 8.87
C HIS A 19 32.26 6.26 9.21
N LEU A 20 31.55 6.82 8.23
CA LEU A 20 30.74 8.03 8.39
C LEU A 20 29.32 7.78 8.94
N PHE A 21 28.99 6.52 9.27
CA PHE A 21 27.77 6.00 9.94
C PHE A 21 26.40 6.45 9.41
N PHE A 22 26.29 7.30 8.39
CA PHE A 22 24.99 7.80 7.93
C PHE A 22 24.11 6.70 7.32
N HIS A 23 24.71 5.64 6.76
CA HIS A 23 23.99 4.45 6.28
C HIS A 23 23.21 3.74 7.40
N LEU A 24 23.64 3.87 8.67
CA LEU A 24 22.90 3.37 9.83
C LEU A 24 21.73 4.26 10.24
N ARG A 25 21.69 5.52 9.77
CA ARG A 25 20.61 6.46 10.09
C ARG A 25 19.46 6.43 9.09
N ILE A 26 19.64 5.79 7.94
CA ILE A 26 18.59 5.66 6.94
C ILE A 26 17.56 4.63 7.43
N ARG A 27 16.33 5.10 7.64
CA ARG A 27 15.20 4.29 8.12
C ARG A 27 14.11 4.07 7.07
N HIS A 28 14.18 4.81 5.97
CA HIS A 28 13.10 4.94 5.00
C HIS A 28 13.64 4.81 3.58
N LEU A 29 12.95 4.04 2.75
CA LEU A 29 13.29 3.83 1.35
C LEU A 29 12.03 3.96 0.48
N THR A 30 12.09 4.81 -0.54
CA THR A 30 11.04 4.93 -1.55
C THR A 30 11.46 4.25 -2.85
N ILE A 31 10.67 3.27 -3.28
CA ILE A 31 10.79 2.61 -4.57
C ILE A 31 9.85 3.28 -5.56
N ASP A 32 10.45 3.73 -6.64
CA ASP A 32 9.74 4.17 -7.83
C ASP A 32 10.25 3.30 -8.99
N PHE A 33 9.38 2.41 -9.49
CA PHE A 33 9.72 1.52 -10.60
C PHE A 33 9.59 2.21 -11.97
N LEU A 34 8.97 3.39 -12.06
CA LEU A 34 8.78 4.16 -13.29
C LEU A 34 9.48 5.51 -13.31
N SER A 35 10.30 5.83 -12.31
CA SER A 35 11.19 7.01 -12.30
C SER A 35 12.20 6.92 -13.46
N SER A 36 11.77 7.28 -14.67
CA SER A 36 12.64 7.74 -15.74
C SER A 36 11.83 8.30 -16.91
N GLU A 37 12.27 9.45 -17.41
CA GLU A 37 12.00 9.98 -18.76
C GLU A 37 12.68 9.12 -19.86
N ALA A 38 13.19 7.94 -19.52
CA ALA A 38 13.83 7.03 -20.47
C ALA A 38 12.79 6.47 -21.43
N ASN A 39 13.11 6.58 -22.72
CA ASN A 39 12.40 5.92 -23.81
C ASN A 39 12.33 4.39 -23.65
N ASP A 40 13.12 3.79 -22.75
CA ASP A 40 13.12 2.38 -22.42
C ASP A 40 12.69 2.09 -20.96
N LYS A 41 11.45 1.59 -20.83
CA LYS A 41 10.84 1.22 -19.55
C LYS A 41 11.48 -0.03 -18.92
N VAL A 42 12.09 -0.90 -19.73
CA VAL A 42 12.60 -2.21 -19.27
C VAL A 42 13.86 -2.04 -18.43
N SER A 43 14.87 -1.35 -18.98
CA SER A 43 16.12 -1.06 -18.27
C SER A 43 15.88 -0.26 -16.98
N THR A 44 14.84 0.58 -16.96
CA THR A 44 14.45 1.38 -15.80
C THR A 44 14.01 0.51 -14.62
N ILE A 45 13.18 -0.52 -14.83
CA ILE A 45 12.69 -1.40 -13.76
C ILE A 45 13.83 -2.23 -13.15
N GLN A 46 14.64 -2.88 -13.99
CA GLN A 46 15.75 -3.71 -13.53
C GLN A 46 16.81 -2.89 -12.78
N SER A 47 17.11 -1.68 -13.27
CA SER A 47 18.00 -0.73 -12.59
C SER A 47 17.43 -0.27 -11.25
N SER A 48 16.13 0.00 -11.19
CA SER A 48 15.43 0.40 -9.96
C SER A 48 15.51 -0.70 -8.89
N VAL A 49 15.18 -1.95 -9.26
CA VAL A 49 15.29 -3.10 -8.35
C VAL A 49 16.73 -3.35 -7.91
N SER A 50 17.68 -3.35 -8.83
CA SER A 50 19.10 -3.59 -8.50
C SER A 50 19.62 -2.53 -7.52
N SER A 51 19.31 -1.25 -7.78
CA SER A 51 19.69 -0.16 -6.88
C SER A 51 19.03 -0.28 -5.51
N THR A 52 17.76 -0.70 -5.46
CA THR A 52 17.03 -0.93 -4.21
C THR A 52 17.70 -2.01 -3.37
N ILE A 53 18.08 -3.12 -4.00
CA ILE A 53 18.81 -4.22 -3.33
C ILE A 53 20.15 -3.72 -2.78
N GLU A 54 20.92 -2.94 -3.56
CA GLU A 54 22.17 -2.37 -3.07
C GLU A 54 21.96 -1.43 -1.87
N ILE A 55 20.96 -0.56 -1.91
CA ILE A 55 20.64 0.31 -0.78
C ILE A 55 20.31 -0.53 0.47
N LEU A 56 19.49 -1.57 0.35
CA LEU A 56 19.15 -2.46 1.46
C LEU A 56 20.38 -3.22 2.00
N LYS A 57 21.35 -3.57 1.16
CA LYS A 57 22.63 -4.17 1.61
C LYS A 57 23.45 -3.20 2.46
N HIS A 58 23.40 -1.91 2.14
CA HIS A 58 24.16 -0.88 2.83
C HIS A 58 23.45 -0.33 4.08
N CYS A 59 22.12 -0.39 4.12
CA CYS A 59 21.29 0.24 5.14
C CYS A 59 20.47 -0.82 5.90
N PRO A 60 21.07 -1.51 6.89
CA PRO A 60 20.39 -2.58 7.64
C PRO A 60 19.23 -2.08 8.52
N ASN A 61 19.13 -0.76 8.68
CA ASN A 61 18.24 -0.08 9.61
C ASN A 61 16.96 0.42 8.94
N ILE A 62 16.74 0.13 7.66
CA ILE A 62 15.50 0.51 6.97
C ILE A 62 14.34 -0.28 7.59
N GLU A 63 13.34 0.45 8.06
CA GLU A 63 12.12 -0.08 8.68
C GLU A 63 10.85 0.32 7.90
N GLN A 64 10.94 1.35 7.05
CA GLN A 64 9.84 1.83 6.21
C GLN A 64 10.17 1.70 4.73
N LEU A 65 9.21 1.15 3.98
CA LEU A 65 9.25 1.04 2.54
C LEU A 65 8.06 1.77 1.93
N ASP A 66 8.31 2.72 1.03
CA ASP A 66 7.26 3.31 0.21
C ASP A 66 7.35 2.73 -1.20
N ILE A 67 6.21 2.34 -1.76
CA ILE A 67 6.08 1.96 -3.17
C ILE A 67 5.21 3.01 -3.84
N LEU A 68 5.80 3.74 -4.80
CA LEU A 68 5.04 4.64 -5.63
C LEU A 68 4.14 3.83 -6.57
N TYR A 69 2.85 4.11 -6.47
CA TYR A 69 1.76 3.39 -7.08
C TYR A 69 1.19 4.26 -8.19
N ASP A 70 1.45 3.91 -9.44
CA ASP A 70 0.99 4.67 -10.60
C ASP A 70 0.12 3.77 -11.48
N ALA A 71 -1.03 4.27 -11.94
CA ALA A 71 -1.92 3.52 -12.82
C ALA A 71 -1.39 3.43 -14.27
N SER A 72 -0.42 4.28 -14.64
CA SER A 72 0.26 4.28 -15.94
C SER A 72 1.10 3.01 -16.19
N PHE A 73 1.36 2.24 -15.12
CA PHE A 73 2.05 0.94 -15.11
C PHE A 73 1.49 -0.07 -16.11
N SER A 74 0.25 0.03 -16.58
CA SER A 74 -0.30 -0.92 -17.55
C SER A 74 0.38 -1.11 -18.92
N SER A 75 1.46 -0.40 -19.20
CA SER A 75 2.15 -0.38 -20.48
C SER A 75 3.57 -0.98 -20.45
N PHE A 76 3.96 -1.69 -19.38
CA PHE A 76 5.27 -2.37 -19.29
C PHE A 76 5.18 -3.90 -19.44
N ASP A 77 6.32 -4.53 -19.72
CA ASP A 77 6.46 -5.99 -19.80
C ASP A 77 6.24 -6.66 -18.42
N SER A 78 5.07 -7.28 -18.27
CA SER A 78 4.65 -7.98 -17.05
C SER A 78 5.63 -9.06 -16.58
N HIS A 79 6.29 -9.78 -17.50
CA HIS A 79 7.21 -10.86 -17.14
C HIS A 79 8.48 -10.32 -16.50
N LEU A 80 9.04 -9.25 -17.07
CA LEU A 80 10.26 -8.62 -16.56
C LEU A 80 10.04 -7.95 -15.22
N PHE A 81 8.91 -7.26 -15.05
CA PHE A 81 8.54 -6.67 -13.76
C PHE A 81 8.35 -7.75 -12.70
N SER A 82 7.57 -8.80 -12.99
CA SER A 82 7.36 -9.91 -12.09
C SER A 82 8.67 -10.59 -11.67
N SER A 83 9.59 -10.81 -12.62
CA SER A 83 10.93 -11.35 -12.34
C SER A 83 11.75 -10.43 -11.43
N SER A 84 11.77 -9.14 -11.72
CA SER A 84 12.51 -8.14 -10.95
C SER A 84 11.97 -8.02 -9.52
N VAL A 85 10.65 -7.95 -9.36
CA VAL A 85 10.01 -7.92 -8.04
C VAL A 85 10.22 -9.24 -7.29
N THR A 86 10.22 -10.38 -7.97
CA THR A 86 10.56 -11.67 -7.36
C THR A 86 12.00 -11.67 -6.84
N HIS A 87 12.94 -11.09 -7.58
CA HIS A 87 14.32 -10.97 -7.14
C HIS A 87 14.45 -10.11 -5.88
N LEU A 88 13.78 -8.95 -5.85
CA LEU A 88 13.71 -8.09 -4.67
C LEU A 88 13.06 -8.80 -3.48
N GLY A 89 11.93 -9.47 -3.71
CA GLY A 89 11.21 -10.24 -2.69
C GLY A 89 12.08 -11.35 -2.10
N ARG A 90 12.84 -12.09 -2.91
CA ARG A 90 13.80 -13.10 -2.43
C ARG A 90 14.89 -12.47 -1.59
N TYR A 91 15.46 -11.34 -2.01
CA TYR A 91 16.47 -10.65 -1.24
C TYR A 91 15.94 -10.24 0.14
N VAL A 92 14.75 -9.63 0.20
CA VAL A 92 14.10 -9.25 1.47
C VAL A 92 13.83 -10.47 2.35
N GLN A 93 13.38 -11.59 1.76
CA GLN A 93 13.07 -12.81 2.51
C GLN A 93 14.31 -13.47 3.14
N TYR A 94 15.43 -13.50 2.42
CA TYR A 94 16.65 -14.19 2.86
C TYR A 94 17.65 -13.29 3.59
N ASN A 95 17.51 -11.97 3.48
CA ASN A 95 18.33 -11.06 4.24
C ASN A 95 17.75 -10.85 5.65
N ASN A 96 18.32 -11.56 6.63
CA ASN A 96 17.95 -11.46 8.04
C ASN A 96 18.13 -10.07 8.67
N THR A 97 18.74 -9.11 7.98
CA THR A 97 18.85 -7.72 8.47
C THR A 97 17.68 -6.85 8.04
N CYS A 98 16.90 -7.27 7.04
CA CYS A 98 15.80 -6.50 6.49
C CYS A 98 14.53 -6.66 7.36
N HIS A 99 14.24 -5.66 8.19
CA HIS A 99 13.09 -5.66 9.09
C HIS A 99 12.12 -4.54 8.74
N ILE A 100 11.54 -4.61 7.55
CA ILE A 100 10.50 -3.67 7.13
C ILE A 100 9.26 -3.87 8.00
N LYS A 101 8.96 -2.86 8.82
CA LYS A 101 7.81 -2.81 9.73
C LYS A 101 6.65 -2.00 9.16
N ARG A 102 6.94 -1.09 8.22
CA ARG A 102 5.94 -0.20 7.62
C ARG A 102 6.03 -0.23 6.10
N LEU A 103 4.88 -0.39 5.44
CA LEU A 103 4.72 -0.32 3.99
C LEU A 103 3.72 0.77 3.64
N ASP A 104 4.16 1.73 2.84
CA ASP A 104 3.29 2.79 2.32
C ASP A 104 3.10 2.57 0.82
N LEU A 105 1.86 2.35 0.39
CA LEU A 105 1.48 2.37 -1.01
C LEU A 105 0.99 3.78 -1.34
N VAL A 106 1.76 4.50 -2.15
CA VAL A 106 1.58 5.95 -2.35
C VAL A 106 1.21 6.25 -3.80
N GLY A 107 0.00 6.76 -4.03
CA GLY A 107 -0.49 7.15 -5.33
C GLY A 107 0.25 8.37 -5.87
N TYR A 108 0.81 8.27 -7.08
CA TYR A 108 1.54 9.39 -7.71
C TYR A 108 0.63 10.55 -8.09
N ASN A 109 -0.58 10.25 -8.57
CA ASN A 109 -1.59 11.24 -8.94
C ASN A 109 -2.96 10.91 -8.34
N PRO A 110 -3.44 11.69 -7.34
CA PRO A 110 -4.76 11.55 -6.74
C PRO A 110 -5.92 11.49 -7.75
N ILE A 111 -5.81 12.16 -8.89
CA ILE A 111 -6.88 12.26 -9.89
C ILE A 111 -6.99 10.95 -10.69
N GLN A 112 -5.92 10.15 -10.78
CA GLN A 112 -5.91 8.88 -11.52
C GLN A 112 -6.53 7.70 -10.76
N ARG A 113 -7.17 7.97 -9.61
CA ARG A 113 -7.89 7.00 -8.77
C ARG A 113 -9.21 6.50 -9.37
N CYS A 114 -9.39 6.55 -10.69
CA CYS A 114 -10.59 5.96 -11.26
C CYS A 114 -10.49 4.43 -11.19
N PRO A 115 -11.60 3.72 -10.85
CA PRO A 115 -11.67 2.27 -10.97
C PRO A 115 -11.33 1.75 -12.38
N CYS A 116 -11.47 2.60 -13.40
CA CYS A 116 -11.02 2.31 -14.76
C CYS A 116 -9.48 2.22 -14.93
N CYS A 117 -8.72 2.91 -14.09
CA CYS A 117 -7.27 2.95 -14.07
C CYS A 117 -6.69 1.90 -13.12
N ALA A 118 -7.35 1.67 -11.97
CA ALA A 118 -7.01 0.57 -11.05
C ALA A 118 -7.31 -0.82 -11.65
N GLY A 119 -8.19 -0.92 -12.64
CA GLY A 119 -8.61 -2.16 -13.30
C GLY A 119 -7.55 -2.87 -14.16
N LYS A 120 -6.28 -2.47 -14.08
CA LYS A 120 -5.19 -3.06 -14.85
C LYS A 120 -4.27 -3.98 -14.01
N VAL A 121 -4.56 -4.11 -12.71
CA VAL A 121 -4.08 -5.16 -11.79
C VAL A 121 -2.56 -5.42 -11.83
N TRP A 122 -1.75 -4.42 -12.19
CA TRP A 122 -0.30 -4.56 -12.28
C TRP A 122 0.33 -4.79 -10.90
N ASP A 123 -0.35 -4.29 -9.87
CA ASP A 123 0.00 -4.42 -8.47
C ASP A 123 -0.05 -5.87 -7.98
N ALA A 124 -0.74 -6.77 -8.71
CA ALA A 124 -0.63 -8.22 -8.55
C ALA A 124 0.83 -8.71 -8.54
N TYR A 125 1.66 -8.13 -9.41
CA TYR A 125 3.05 -8.51 -9.57
C TYR A 125 3.91 -8.09 -8.36
N LEU A 126 3.38 -7.28 -7.44
CA LEU A 126 4.01 -6.98 -6.15
C LEU A 126 3.97 -8.17 -5.18
N SER A 127 3.10 -9.16 -5.40
CA SER A 127 2.87 -10.29 -4.49
C SER A 127 4.16 -10.97 -3.96
N PRO A 128 5.19 -11.26 -4.78
CA PRO A 128 6.43 -11.86 -4.29
C PRO A 128 7.16 -11.00 -3.25
N LEU A 129 7.13 -9.66 -3.40
CA LEU A 129 7.72 -8.75 -2.42
C LEU A 129 6.84 -8.67 -1.17
N LEU A 130 5.53 -8.49 -1.34
CA LEU A 130 4.59 -8.33 -0.23
C LEU A 130 4.57 -9.53 0.71
N LYS A 131 4.70 -10.75 0.17
CA LYS A 131 4.79 -11.99 0.96
C LYS A 131 6.12 -12.15 1.70
N SER A 132 7.16 -11.42 1.29
CA SER A 132 8.47 -11.44 1.92
C SER A 132 8.58 -10.50 3.14
N LEU A 133 7.63 -9.58 3.32
CA LEU A 133 7.64 -8.56 4.39
C LEU A 133 7.15 -9.14 5.74
N ARG A 134 7.84 -10.18 6.24
CA ARG A 134 7.41 -10.97 7.42
C ARG A 134 7.24 -10.18 8.72
N HIS A 135 7.90 -9.02 8.81
CA HIS A 135 7.88 -8.13 9.99
C HIS A 135 6.93 -6.95 9.83
N LEU A 136 6.12 -6.93 8.77
CA LEU A 136 5.22 -5.83 8.49
C LEU A 136 4.16 -5.71 9.58
N GLN A 137 4.09 -4.54 10.21
CA GLN A 137 3.14 -4.17 11.26
C GLN A 137 2.11 -3.17 10.73
N VAL A 138 2.58 -2.17 9.97
CA VAL A 138 1.75 -1.06 9.49
C VAL A 138 1.67 -1.07 7.97
N LEU A 139 0.44 -1.11 7.45
CA LEU A 139 0.12 -0.85 6.05
C LEU A 139 -0.50 0.53 5.92
N VAL A 140 0.04 1.36 5.05
CA VAL A 140 -0.51 2.68 4.74
C VAL A 140 -0.90 2.74 3.28
N LEU A 141 -2.16 3.11 3.06
CA LEU A 141 -2.74 3.31 1.75
C LEU A 141 -2.95 4.80 1.55
N GLN A 142 -2.09 5.43 0.78
CA GLN A 142 -2.09 6.86 0.57
C GLN A 142 -2.39 7.18 -0.89
N TYR A 143 -3.59 7.69 -1.17
CA TYR A 143 -4.05 7.94 -2.52
C TYR A 143 -4.05 6.76 -3.50
N VAL A 144 -4.28 5.54 -3.00
CA VAL A 144 -4.24 4.31 -3.81
C VAL A 144 -5.55 3.52 -3.77
N LEU A 145 -5.73 2.67 -4.79
CA LEU A 145 -6.76 1.64 -4.84
C LEU A 145 -6.10 0.30 -5.15
N PRO A 146 -5.57 -0.41 -4.13
CA PRO A 146 -4.96 -1.72 -4.32
C PRO A 146 -6.01 -2.75 -4.78
N SER A 147 -5.59 -3.71 -5.58
CA SER A 147 -6.39 -4.88 -5.95
C SER A 147 -6.54 -5.85 -4.79
N SER A 148 -7.54 -6.74 -4.87
CA SER A 148 -7.71 -7.84 -3.90
C SER A 148 -6.45 -8.71 -3.76
N GLN A 149 -5.68 -8.87 -4.83
CA GLN A 149 -4.46 -9.68 -4.85
C GLN A 149 -3.33 -9.09 -3.98
N VAL A 150 -3.28 -7.76 -3.86
CA VAL A 150 -2.36 -7.10 -2.91
C VAL A 150 -2.75 -7.44 -1.47
N PHE A 151 -4.04 -7.35 -1.15
CA PHE A 151 -4.51 -7.68 0.20
C PHE A 151 -4.38 -9.18 0.53
N GLU A 152 -4.62 -10.06 -0.44
CA GLU A 152 -4.37 -11.50 -0.30
C GLU A 152 -2.89 -11.79 -0.06
N ALA A 153 -1.98 -11.12 -0.77
CA ALA A 153 -0.55 -11.25 -0.52
C ALA A 153 -0.18 -10.80 0.90
N LEU A 154 -0.76 -9.68 1.36
CA LEU A 154 -0.55 -9.13 2.69
C LEU A 154 -1.19 -9.96 3.81
N ALA A 155 -2.26 -10.72 3.51
CA ALA A 155 -2.90 -11.60 4.48
C ALA A 155 -1.98 -12.72 5.00
N HIS A 156 -0.88 -13.01 4.31
CA HIS A 156 0.16 -13.96 4.76
C HIS A 156 1.05 -13.38 5.88
N ASN A 157 1.13 -12.06 6.02
CA ASN A 157 1.98 -11.41 7.02
C ASN A 157 1.28 -11.43 8.37
N THR A 158 1.69 -12.31 9.29
CA THR A 158 1.01 -12.52 10.58
C THR A 158 1.13 -11.35 11.56
N GLN A 159 2.12 -10.46 11.36
CA GLN A 159 2.40 -9.33 12.26
C GLN A 159 1.65 -8.05 11.89
N LEU A 160 0.95 -8.01 10.75
CA LEU A 160 0.21 -6.82 10.33
C LEU A 160 -0.93 -6.57 11.32
N ASP A 161 -0.85 -5.44 12.03
CA ASP A 161 -1.76 -5.06 13.10
C ASP A 161 -2.45 -3.72 12.85
N LYS A 162 -1.93 -2.89 11.93
CA LYS A 162 -2.47 -1.58 11.63
C LYS A 162 -2.65 -1.35 10.14
N ILE A 163 -3.82 -0.84 9.75
CA ILE A 163 -4.08 -0.34 8.41
C ILE A 163 -4.46 1.14 8.49
N VAL A 164 -3.82 1.96 7.67
CA VAL A 164 -4.08 3.40 7.60
C VAL A 164 -4.56 3.76 6.20
N PHE A 165 -5.70 4.44 6.12
CA PHE A 165 -6.27 4.98 4.89
C PHE A 165 -6.09 6.49 4.85
N TYR A 166 -5.26 7.00 3.94
CA TYR A 166 -5.16 8.43 3.62
C TYR A 166 -5.84 8.71 2.29
N LYS A 167 -7.06 9.24 2.38
CA LYS A 167 -7.94 9.52 1.26
C LYS A 167 -8.16 8.31 0.32
N SER A 168 -7.96 7.07 0.79
CA SER A 168 -7.84 5.88 -0.08
C SER A 168 -9.12 5.05 -0.13
N ILE A 169 -10.23 5.57 0.38
CA ILE A 169 -11.51 4.86 0.36
C ILE A 169 -12.30 5.28 -0.87
N ILE A 170 -12.36 4.40 -1.86
CA ILE A 170 -12.95 4.70 -3.17
C ILE A 170 -14.12 3.74 -3.44
N SER A 171 -15.21 4.28 -3.97
CA SER A 171 -16.33 3.48 -4.46
C SER A 171 -16.00 2.84 -5.81
N LEU A 172 -16.10 1.51 -5.85
CA LEU A 172 -15.89 0.68 -7.01
C LEU A 172 -17.24 0.43 -7.72
N PRO A 173 -17.32 0.63 -9.04
CA PRO A 173 -18.44 0.15 -9.81
C PRO A 173 -18.45 -1.37 -9.75
N VAL A 174 -19.59 -1.96 -9.41
CA VAL A 174 -19.83 -3.39 -9.60
C VAL A 174 -19.81 -3.62 -11.09
N ARG A 175 -18.78 -4.29 -11.63
CA ARG A 175 -18.88 -4.82 -12.98
C ARG A 175 -20.13 -5.69 -13.01
N ARG A 176 -21.00 -5.48 -14.01
CA ARG A 176 -22.28 -6.19 -14.19
C ARG A 176 -22.04 -7.70 -14.29
N GLU A 177 -21.81 -8.35 -13.16
CA GLU A 177 -22.09 -9.77 -13.02
C GLU A 177 -23.60 -9.90 -13.17
N LYS A 178 -24.02 -10.82 -14.04
CA LYS A 178 -25.41 -11.06 -14.42
C LYS A 178 -26.21 -11.50 -13.18
N GLN A 179 -26.64 -10.57 -12.33
CA GLN A 179 -27.56 -10.85 -11.24
C GLN A 179 -28.59 -9.73 -11.11
N SER A 180 -29.83 -10.14 -11.29
CA SER A 180 -31.06 -9.43 -10.98
C SER A 180 -31.12 -9.11 -9.49
N ASN A 181 -30.73 -7.90 -9.09
CA ASN A 181 -31.22 -7.18 -7.90
C ASN A 181 -30.55 -5.79 -7.86
N TYR A 182 -31.25 -4.80 -8.41
CA TYR A 182 -30.73 -3.49 -8.78
C TYR A 182 -30.39 -2.53 -7.60
N ILE A 183 -30.40 -3.00 -6.34
CA ILE A 183 -30.31 -2.12 -5.16
C ILE A 183 -29.04 -2.36 -4.31
N ARG A 184 -28.24 -3.40 -4.55
CA ARG A 184 -27.01 -3.67 -3.77
C ARG A 184 -25.95 -4.20 -4.75
N SER A 185 -24.71 -3.73 -4.86
CA SER A 185 -23.80 -3.27 -3.81
C SER A 185 -22.58 -2.57 -4.44
N ARG A 186 -22.53 -1.24 -4.58
CA ARG A 186 -21.23 -0.56 -4.83
C ARG A 186 -20.23 -1.03 -3.77
N ARG A 187 -19.07 -1.53 -4.19
CA ARG A 187 -18.03 -2.04 -3.29
C ARG A 187 -17.10 -0.90 -2.93
N THR A 188 -16.55 -0.82 -1.73
CA THR A 188 -15.48 0.14 -1.43
C THR A 188 -14.13 -0.56 -1.34
N THR A 189 -13.03 0.20 -1.20
CA THR A 189 -11.71 -0.37 -0.88
C THR A 189 -11.77 -1.31 0.34
N ILE A 190 -12.66 -1.03 1.32
CA ILE A 190 -12.87 -1.88 2.50
C ILE A 190 -13.27 -3.30 2.11
N SER A 191 -14.19 -3.44 1.16
CA SER A 191 -14.67 -4.74 0.67
C SER A 191 -13.63 -5.53 -0.14
N GLN A 192 -12.49 -4.94 -0.51
CA GLN A 192 -11.39 -5.65 -1.16
C GLN A 192 -10.46 -6.35 -0.17
N VAL A 193 -10.49 -5.94 1.10
CA VAL A 193 -9.65 -6.51 2.15
C VAL A 193 -10.29 -7.82 2.63
N PRO A 194 -9.58 -8.95 2.58
CA PRO A 194 -10.12 -10.24 3.03
C PRO A 194 -10.46 -10.23 4.52
N ASP A 195 -11.54 -10.91 4.90
CA ASP A 195 -11.97 -11.05 6.31
C ASP A 195 -10.86 -11.59 7.23
N ALA A 196 -10.01 -12.47 6.71
CA ALA A 196 -8.87 -13.00 7.46
C ALA A 196 -7.88 -11.91 7.87
N LEU A 197 -7.72 -10.85 7.06
CA LEU A 197 -6.90 -9.70 7.39
C LEU A 197 -7.62 -8.81 8.41
N TRP A 198 -8.92 -8.53 8.21
CA TRP A 198 -9.70 -7.72 9.14
C TRP A 198 -9.73 -8.28 10.56
N LYS A 199 -9.87 -9.60 10.70
CA LYS A 199 -9.87 -10.26 12.02
C LYS A 199 -8.54 -10.15 12.78
N ARG A 200 -7.45 -9.80 12.10
CA ARG A 200 -6.10 -9.71 12.68
C ARG A 200 -5.67 -8.28 12.97
N VAL A 201 -6.14 -7.34 12.17
CA VAL A 201 -5.85 -5.92 12.35
C VAL A 201 -6.48 -5.43 13.65
N LYS A 202 -5.66 -4.79 14.49
CA LYS A 202 -6.05 -4.24 15.79
C LYS A 202 -6.41 -2.77 15.72
N SER A 203 -5.82 -2.04 14.78
CA SER A 203 -5.97 -0.59 14.66
C SER A 203 -6.24 -0.19 13.21
N ILE A 204 -7.22 0.68 13.02
CA ILE A 204 -7.60 1.21 11.71
C ILE A 204 -7.63 2.73 11.84
N GLU A 205 -6.83 3.42 11.03
CA GLU A 205 -6.86 4.88 10.96
C GLU A 205 -7.38 5.34 9.60
N ILE A 206 -8.24 6.34 9.61
CA ILE A 206 -8.86 6.88 8.40
C ILE A 206 -8.70 8.40 8.43
N TYR A 207 -8.04 8.93 7.40
CA TYR A 207 -7.78 10.35 7.19
C TYR A 207 -8.43 10.77 5.87
N GLU A 208 -9.61 11.39 5.99
CA GLU A 208 -10.40 11.90 4.87
C GLU A 208 -10.56 13.43 4.98
N ASP A 209 -10.95 14.08 3.88
CA ASP A 209 -11.28 15.50 3.91
C ASP A 209 -12.58 15.72 4.68
N ILE A 210 -12.62 16.75 5.53
CA ILE A 210 -13.78 17.06 6.40
C ILE A 210 -15.06 17.23 5.57
N ASP A 211 -14.94 17.85 4.40
CA ASP A 211 -16.05 18.08 3.48
C ASP A 211 -16.61 16.78 2.89
N GLU A 212 -15.78 15.72 2.82
CA GLU A 212 -16.18 14.39 2.34
C GLU A 212 -16.73 13.48 3.44
N CYS A 213 -16.52 13.81 4.73
CA CYS A 213 -16.99 13.02 5.87
C CYS A 213 -18.52 12.90 5.95
N ALA A 214 -19.26 13.90 5.46
CA ALA A 214 -20.72 13.88 5.39
C ALA A 214 -21.28 13.22 4.11
N SER A 215 -20.40 12.77 3.21
CA SER A 215 -20.84 12.16 1.95
C SER A 215 -21.45 10.78 2.16
N TRP A 216 -22.37 10.38 1.27
CA TRP A 216 -22.92 9.02 1.25
C TRP A 216 -21.83 7.95 1.10
N HIS A 217 -20.73 8.28 0.41
CA HIS A 217 -19.58 7.40 0.26
C HIS A 217 -18.95 7.08 1.62
N THR A 218 -18.85 8.09 2.48
CA THR A 218 -18.33 7.94 3.85
C THR A 218 -19.20 7.06 4.71
N HIS A 219 -20.50 7.34 4.72
CA HIS A 219 -21.45 6.52 5.44
C HIS A 219 -21.40 5.05 5.02
N ARG A 220 -21.32 4.78 3.71
CA ARG A 220 -21.28 3.42 3.18
C ARG A 220 -20.04 2.64 3.61
N TYR A 221 -18.85 3.21 3.51
CA TYR A 221 -17.65 2.46 3.87
C TYR A 221 -17.57 2.24 5.39
N LEU A 222 -18.07 3.17 6.20
CA LEU A 222 -18.14 2.98 7.66
C LEU A 222 -19.06 1.80 8.01
N LEU A 223 -20.19 1.66 7.30
CA LEU A 223 -21.05 0.48 7.41
C LEU A 223 -20.36 -0.82 6.96
N GLU A 224 -19.63 -0.80 5.83
CA GLU A 224 -18.85 -1.95 5.39
C GLU A 224 -17.81 -2.33 6.44
N LEU A 225 -17.09 -1.35 6.99
CA LEU A 225 -16.07 -1.54 8.02
C LEU A 225 -16.66 -2.15 9.30
N ALA A 226 -17.80 -1.64 9.75
CA ALA A 226 -18.53 -2.18 10.90
C ALA A 226 -18.98 -3.62 10.69
N GLY A 227 -19.28 -4.02 9.45
CA GLY A 227 -19.63 -5.40 9.10
C GLY A 227 -18.47 -6.39 9.15
N HIS A 228 -17.22 -5.93 8.94
CA HIS A 228 -16.03 -6.78 8.91
C HIS A 228 -15.29 -6.85 10.25
N SER A 229 -15.51 -5.87 11.12
CA SER A 229 -14.79 -5.75 12.38
C SER A 229 -15.52 -6.50 13.49
N ASN A 230 -14.91 -7.60 13.97
CA ASN A 230 -15.15 -8.11 15.34
C ASN A 230 -14.56 -7.19 16.41
N ILE A 231 -14.12 -5.99 16.03
CA ILE A 231 -13.64 -4.94 16.91
C ILE A 231 -14.88 -4.54 17.70
N ALA A 232 -15.09 -5.17 18.86
CA ALA A 232 -15.88 -4.59 19.94
C ALA A 232 -15.55 -3.11 19.93
N ALA A 233 -16.55 -2.23 19.93
CA ALA A 233 -16.48 -0.77 19.85
C ALA A 233 -15.38 -0.13 20.74
N ALA A 234 -14.13 -0.40 20.40
CA ALA A 234 -12.91 -0.18 21.14
C ALA A 234 -12.16 0.75 20.23
N GLU A 235 -12.36 2.03 20.55
CA GLU A 235 -11.54 3.12 20.06
C GLU A 235 -11.50 3.17 18.53
N ILE A 236 -12.67 3.34 17.90
CA ILE A 236 -12.73 4.39 16.87
C ILE A 236 -12.47 5.68 17.64
N GLU A 237 -11.19 5.94 17.92
CA GLU A 237 -10.78 7.05 18.76
C GLU A 237 -11.23 8.32 18.05
N ASP A 238 -12.00 9.08 18.81
CA ASP A 238 -12.79 10.26 18.49
C ASP A 238 -11.87 11.45 18.09
N LYS A 239 -11.08 11.28 17.03
CA LYS A 239 -10.38 12.37 16.33
C LYS A 239 -11.20 12.92 15.18
N MET A 240 -12.36 12.34 14.90
CA MET A 240 -13.42 12.98 14.13
C MET A 240 -14.23 13.86 15.07
N TRP A 241 -13.79 15.10 15.25
CA TRP A 241 -14.50 16.12 16.01
C TRP A 241 -16.01 16.12 15.69
N GLY A 242 -16.82 15.54 16.57
CA GLY A 242 -18.25 15.83 16.69
C GLY A 242 -19.27 14.81 16.18
N ILE A 243 -18.94 13.52 16.00
CA ILE A 243 -19.97 12.51 15.71
C ILE A 243 -20.21 11.66 16.97
N VAL A 244 -21.33 11.89 17.64
CA VAL A 244 -21.69 11.16 18.86
C VAL A 244 -22.37 9.85 18.47
N LYS A 245 -22.22 8.80 19.29
CA LYS A 245 -22.88 7.48 19.13
C LYS A 245 -24.38 7.53 18.82
N LYS A 246 -25.07 8.64 19.15
CA LYS A 246 -26.48 8.88 18.80
C LYS A 246 -26.71 9.07 17.29
N ASP A 247 -25.70 9.48 16.54
CA ASP A 247 -25.78 9.67 15.09
C ASP A 247 -25.64 8.34 14.30
N PHE A 248 -25.20 7.26 14.97
CA PHE A 248 -25.02 5.93 14.36
C PHE A 248 -26.29 5.06 14.40
N ILE A 249 -27.17 5.33 15.37
CA ILE A 249 -28.44 4.62 15.51
C ILE A 249 -29.51 5.64 15.15
N GLY A 250 -29.70 5.87 13.85
CA GLY A 250 -30.94 6.46 13.38
C GLY A 250 -32.08 5.61 13.94
N GLU A 251 -32.91 6.22 14.78
CA GLU A 251 -34.12 5.61 15.31
C GLU A 251 -34.91 5.02 14.15
N CYS A 252 -34.95 3.68 14.06
CA CYS A 252 -36.04 3.00 13.39
C CYS A 252 -37.28 3.20 14.26
N SER A 253 -38.03 4.26 13.97
CA SER A 253 -39.42 4.43 14.38
C SER A 253 -40.22 4.95 13.19
#